data_AF-A0A520ABR8-F1
#
_entry.id   AF-A0A520ABR8-F1
#
_cell.length_a   1.000
_cell.length_b   1.000
_cell.length_c   1.000
_cell.angle_alpha   90.00
_cell.angle_beta   90.00
_cell.angle_gamma   90.00
#
_symmetry.space_group_name_H-M   'P 1'
#
loop_
_entity.id
_entity.type
_entity.pdbx_description
1 polymer ?
#
loop_
_entity_poly.entity_id
_entity_poly.type
_entity_poly.pdbx_seq_one_letter_code
_entity_poly.pdbx_strand_id
1 'polypeptide(L)' 'MKEIVLVEDHKVVRNGIKMLLESTNEYKVIFEASNGQEVLDAIRNGTKPDIIVSDINMP' A
#
# COMPACT_ATOMS: atom_id res chain seq x y z
N MET A 1 -8.28 -12.58 4.85
CA MET A 1 -7.59 -11.63 3.93
C MET A 1 -6.58 -10.87 4.73
N LYS A 2 -5.36 -10.74 4.21
CA LYS A 2 -4.29 -9.92 4.78
C LYS A 2 -4.43 -8.48 4.32
N GLU A 3 -4.31 -7.55 5.24
CA GLU A 3 -4.47 -6.12 4.99
C GLU A 3 -3.13 -5.49 4.61
N ILE A 4 -3.10 -4.81 3.46
CA ILE A 4 -1.88 -4.25 2.88
C ILE A 4 -1.95 -2.72 2.83
N VAL A 5 -0.84 -2.07 3.18
CA VAL A 5 -0.53 -0.71 2.70
C VAL A 5 0.39 -0.82 1.49
N LEU A 6 0.04 -0.15 0.40
CA LEU A 6 0.84 -0.11 -0.82
C LEU A 6 1.43 1.29 -1.02
N VAL A 7 2.76 1.39 -1.13
CA VAL A 7 3.53 2.63 -1.29
C VAL A 7 4.24 2.60 -2.64
N GLU A 8 3.85 3.52 -3.51
CA GLU A 8 4.35 3.62 -4.88
C GLU A 8 4.01 5.03 -5.40
N ASP A 9 5.00 5.79 -5.87
CA ASP A 9 4.81 7.17 -6.33
C ASP A 9 4.20 7.24 -7.74
N HIS A 10 4.36 6.19 -8.55
CA HIS A 10 3.74 6.08 -9.87
C HIS A 10 2.35 5.46 -9.83
N LYS A 11 1.31 6.30 -9.96
CA LYS A 11 -0.11 5.88 -9.91
C LYS A 11 -0.46 4.70 -10.83
N VAL A 12 0.10 4.63 -12.04
CA VAL A 12 -0.16 3.53 -12.99
C VAL A 12 0.39 2.20 -12.45
N VAL A 13 1.61 2.22 -11.92
CA VAL A 13 2.26 1.05 -11.32
C VAL A 13 1.49 0.61 -10.08
N ARG A 14 1.13 1.57 -9.21
CA ARG A 14 0.36 1.32 -7.99
C ARG A 14 -0.96 0.62 -8.27
N ASN A 15 -1.71 1.11 -9.26
CA ASN A 15 -2.97 0.49 -9.68
C ASN A 15 -2.76 -0.94 -10.19
N GLY A 16 -1.71 -1.18 -10.97
CA GLY A 16 -1.36 -2.52 -11.46
C GLY A 16 -1.06 -3.50 -10.32
N ILE A 17 -0.22 -3.09 -9.36
CA ILE A 17 0.13 -3.91 -8.19
C ILE A 17 -1.12 -4.20 -7.36
N LYS A 18 -1.96 -3.19 -7.10
CA LYS A 18 -3.22 -3.36 -6.36
C LYS A 18 -4.13 -4.39 -7.03
N MET A 19 -4.33 -4.29 -8.34
CA MET A 19 -5.15 -5.25 -9.10
C MET A 19 -4.62 -6.68 -8.96
N LEU A 20 -3.30 -6.87 -9.05
CA LEU A 20 -2.67 -8.19 -8.89
C LEU A 20 -2.87 -8.74 -7.48
N LEU A 21 -2.63 -7.93 -6.45
CA LEU A 21 -2.81 -8.33 -5.04
C LEU A 21 -4.27 -8.73 -4.76
N GLU A 22 -5.24 -7.90 -5.14
CA GLU A 22 -6.65 -8.13 -4.85
C GLU A 22 -7.25 -9.26 -5.69
N SER A 23 -6.68 -9.58 -6.87
CA SER A 23 -7.13 -10.70 -7.72
C SER A 23 -6.99 -12.09 -7.07
N THR A 24 -6.09 -12.22 -6.10
CA THR A 24 -5.86 -13.49 -5.37
C THR A 24 -6.96 -13.79 -4.35
N ASN A 25 -7.76 -12.78 -3.96
CA ASN A 25 -8.72 -12.83 -2.86
C ASN A 25 -8.08 -13.18 -1.48
N GLU A 26 -6.75 -13.18 -1.39
CA GLU A 26 -6.00 -13.39 -0.15
C GLU A 26 -5.60 -12.06 0.50
N TYR A 27 -5.49 -11.01 -0.30
CA TYR A 27 -5.04 -9.68 0.10
C TYR A 27 -6.09 -8.61 -0.15
N LYS A 28 -6.04 -7.54 0.65
CA LYS A 28 -6.86 -6.34 0.48
C LYS A 28 -5.99 -5.10 0.70
N VAL A 29 -5.99 -4.17 -0.25
CA VAL A 29 -5.27 -2.90 -0.07
C VAL A 29 -6.15 -1.95 0.73
N ILE A 30 -5.77 -1.69 1.98
CA ILE A 30 -6.53 -0.84 2.90
C ILE A 30 -6.11 0.63 2.86
N PHE A 31 -4.93 0.92 2.32
CA PHE A 31 -4.42 2.27 2.14
C PHE A 31 -3.37 2.29 1.02
N GLU A 32 -3.34 3.39 0.28
CA GLU A 32 -2.37 3.66 -0.79
C GLU A 32 -1.62 4.94 -0.43
N ALA A 33 -0.30 4.93 -0.60
CA ALA A 33 0.56 6.07 -0.32
C ALA A 33 1.52 6.34 -1.49
N SER A 34 1.91 7.61 -1.64
CA SER A 34 2.91 8.05 -2.63
C SER A 34 4.31 8.21 -2.06
N ASN A 35 4.46 8.15 -0.74
CA ASN A 35 5.73 8.31 -0.03
C ASN A 35 5.63 7.74 1.40
N GLY A 36 6.76 7.66 2.10
CA GLY A 36 6.82 7.12 3.45
C GLY A 36 6.11 7.97 4.52
N GLN A 37 6.02 9.29 4.34
CA GLN A 37 5.39 10.17 5.32
C GLN A 37 3.88 9.93 5.41
N GLU A 38 3.20 9.74 4.27
CA GLU A 38 1.78 9.35 4.22
C GLU A 38 1.51 8.03 4.96
N VAL A 39 2.44 7.06 4.87
CA VAL A 39 2.34 5.78 5.59
C VAL A 39 2.42 5.99 7.10
N LEU A 40 3.40 6.79 7.56
CA LEU A 40 3.57 7.09 8.98
C LEU A 40 2.35 7.81 9.54
N ASP A 41 1.78 8.76 8.81
CA ASP A 41 0.60 9.50 9.23
C ASP A 41 -0.65 8.60 9.24
N ALA A 42 -0.80 7.71 8.25
CA ALA A 42 -1.85 6.70 8.26
C ALA A 42 -1.77 5.78 9.49
N ILE A 43 -0.58 5.29 9.83
CA ILE A 43 -0.37 4.44 11.02
C ILE A 43 -0.70 5.21 12.30
N ARG A 44 -0.26 6.45 12.43
CA ARG A 44 -0.59 7.32 13.58
C ARG A 44 -2.09 7.55 13.71
N ASN A 45 -2.80 7.66 12.59
CA ASN A 45 -4.24 7.83 12.52
C ASN A 45 -5.04 6.51 12.67
N GLY A 46 -4.36 5.40 12.95
CA GLY A 46 -5.00 4.13 13.32
C GLY A 46 -5.07 3.08 12.22
N THR A 47 -4.46 3.32 11.05
CA THR A 47 -4.28 2.27 10.03
C THR A 47 -3.34 1.19 10.55
N LYS A 48 -3.78 -0.07 10.52
CA LYS A 48 -3.06 -1.23 11.07
C LYS A 48 -2.92 -2.35 10.04
N PRO A 49 -1.99 -2.24 9.07
CA PRO A 49 -1.81 -3.30 8.09
C PRO A 49 -1.11 -4.52 8.69
N ASP A 50 -1.33 -5.68 8.07
CA ASP A 50 -0.49 -6.86 8.26
C ASP A 50 0.86 -6.72 7.55
N ILE A 51 0.85 -6.08 6.36
CA ILE A 51 1.99 -6.02 5.44
C ILE A 51 2.06 -4.60 4.83
N ILE A 52 3.28 -4.07 4.70
CA ILE A 52 3.55 -2.87 3.92
C ILE A 52 4.38 -3.29 2.71
N VAL A 53 3.87 -2.99 1.52
CA VAL A 53 4.59 -3.16 0.25
C VAL A 53 5.03 -1.77 -0.19
N SER A 54 6.34 -1.54 -0.23
CA SER A 54 6.91 -0.22 -0.49
C SER A 54 7.92 -0.30 -1.62
N ASP A 55 7.83 0.61 -2.58
CA ASP A 55 8.97 0.92 -3.44
C ASP A 55 10.13 1.47 -2.58
N ILE A 56 11.36 1.16 -2.97
CA ILE A 56 12.57 1.66 -2.32
C ILE A 56 13.00 2.98 -2.97
N ASN A 57 12.73 3.15 -4.27
CA ASN A 57 13.12 4.31 -5.05
C ASN A 57 12.00 5.36 -5.12
N MET A 58 11.52 5.76 -3.95
CA MET A 58 10.65 6.92 -3.83
C MET A 58 11.48 8.15 -3.46
N PRO A 59 11.14 9.35 -3.96
CA PRO A 59 11.68 10.60 -3.42
C PRO A 59 11.31 10.83 -1.94
#